data_AF-A0A927R4B3-F1
#
_entry.id   AF-A0A927R4B3-F1
#
_cell.length_a   1.000
_cell.length_b   1.000
_cell.length_c   1.000
_cell.angle_alpha   90.00
_cell.angle_beta   90.00
_cell.angle_gamma   90.00
#
_symmetry.space_group_name_H-M   'P 1'
#
loop_
_entity.id
_entity.type
_entity.pdbx_description
1 polymer ?
#
loop_
_entity_poly.entity_id
_entity_poly.type
_entity_poly.pdbx_seq_one_letter_code
_entity_poly.pdbx_strand_id
1 'polypeptide(L)'
;MQIALANPAHISEVVSFFNENLDRNNSAIYSEEFLCPLGIKAAIRRKQMIVATVEGQVVGAFRFYRKKHKTKYLYTNLRLVKFIAVKGY
;
A
#
# COMPACT_ATOMS: atom_id res chain seq x y z
N MET A 1 13.22 -5.18 -11.52
CA MET A 1 11.98 -4.95 -10.75
C MET A 1 11.91 -5.96 -9.62
N GLN A 2 11.68 -5.52 -8.39
CA GLN A 2 11.52 -6.38 -7.20
C GLN A 2 10.19 -6.05 -6.52
N ILE A 3 9.46 -7.08 -6.09
CA ILE A 3 8.22 -6.92 -5.31
C ILE A 3 8.43 -7.56 -3.95
N ALA A 4 8.26 -6.79 -2.87
CA ALA A 4 8.51 -7.26 -1.52
C ALA A 4 7.58 -6.60 -0.50
N LEU A 5 7.49 -7.19 0.69
CA LEU A 5 6.89 -6.50 1.83
C LEU A 5 7.65 -5.20 2.10
N ALA A 6 6.90 -4.13 2.35
CA ALA A 6 7.48 -2.88 2.73
C ALA A 6 8.19 -2.99 4.09
N ASN A 7 9.30 -2.27 4.23
CA ASN A 7 10.05 -2.14 5.47
C ASN A 7 10.02 -0.67 5.93
N PRO A 8 10.47 -0.35 7.15
CA PRO A 8 10.44 1.02 7.66
C PRO A 8 11.22 2.06 6.83
N ALA A 9 12.23 1.65 6.05
CA ALA A 9 12.98 2.58 5.20
C ALA A 9 12.11 3.13 4.05
N HIS A 10 11.11 2.36 3.59
CA HIS A 10 10.23 2.77 2.50
C HIS A 10 9.16 3.81 2.91
N ILE A 11 9.06 4.21 4.19
CA ILE A 11 7.98 5.10 4.66
C ILE A 11 7.95 6.41 3.86
N SER A 12 9.09 7.09 3.72
CA SER A 12 9.14 8.38 3.03
C SER A 12 8.80 8.24 1.55
N GLU A 13 9.38 7.24 0.88
CA GLU A 13 9.17 7.02 -0.55
C GLU A 13 7.73 6.62 -0.87
N VAL A 14 7.10 5.80 -0.03
CA VAL A 14 5.70 5.41 -0.20
C VAL A 14 4.76 6.61 -0.01
N VAL A 15 5.05 7.51 0.94
CA VAL A 15 4.26 8.74 1.12
C VAL A 15 4.40 9.65 -0.09
N SER A 16 5.61 9.87 -0.59
CA SER A 16 5.85 10.66 -1.81
C SER A 16 5.14 10.04 -3.02
N PHE A 17 5.29 8.72 -3.20
CA PHE A 17 4.63 7.97 -4.27
C PHE A 17 3.12 8.16 -4.24
N PHE A 18 2.49 8.02 -3.07
CA PHE A 18 1.05 8.25 -2.94
C PHE A 18 0.67 9.70 -3.18
N ASN A 19 1.43 10.67 -2.70
CA ASN A 19 1.14 12.09 -2.93
C ASN A 19 1.22 12.49 -4.42
N GLU A 20 2.12 11.85 -5.18
CA GLU A 20 2.28 12.07 -6.62
C GLU A 20 1.20 11.36 -7.47
N ASN A 21 0.77 10.17 -7.06
CA ASN A 21 -0.03 9.28 -7.91
C ASN A 21 -1.49 9.10 -7.45
N LEU A 22 -1.86 9.55 -6.25
CA LEU A 22 -3.25 9.55 -5.81
C LEU A 22 -3.97 10.81 -6.27
N ASP A 23 -4.90 10.63 -7.21
CA ASP A 23 -5.82 11.70 -7.59
C ASP A 23 -6.80 12.01 -6.45
N ARG A 24 -6.73 13.24 -5.94
CA ARG A 24 -7.60 13.76 -4.87
C ARG A 24 -9.08 13.79 -5.26
N ASN A 25 -9.38 13.85 -6.56
CA ASN A 25 -10.74 13.87 -7.07
C ASN A 25 -11.37 12.47 -7.13
N ASN A 26 -10.57 11.41 -6.99
CA ASN A 26 -11.06 10.04 -6.98
C ASN A 26 -11.34 9.54 -5.56
N SER A 27 -12.52 9.87 -5.04
CA SER A 27 -12.95 9.50 -3.67
C SER A 27 -13.07 7.99 -3.42
N ALA A 28 -13.16 7.16 -4.47
CA ALA A 28 -13.16 5.71 -4.35
C ALA A 28 -11.78 5.15 -3.93
N ILE A 29 -10.71 5.83 -4.36
CA ILE A 29 -9.32 5.40 -4.14
C ILE A 29 -8.64 6.28 -3.07
N TYR A 30 -8.77 7.60 -3.19
CA TYR A 30 -8.16 8.60 -2.32
C TYR A 30 -8.64 8.48 -0.86
N SER A 31 -7.70 8.59 0.06
CA SER A 31 -7.92 8.77 1.49
C SER A 31 -6.69 9.44 2.06
N GLU A 32 -6.87 10.45 2.91
CA GLU A 32 -5.77 11.09 3.62
C GLU A 32 -4.97 10.10 4.48
N GLU A 33 -5.57 8.96 4.85
CA GLU A 33 -4.89 7.86 5.55
C GLU A 33 -3.68 7.32 4.76
N PHE A 34 -3.69 7.43 3.42
CA PHE A 34 -2.57 7.01 2.57
C PHE A 34 -1.43 8.03 2.54
N LEU A 35 -1.72 9.30 2.82
CA LEU A 35 -0.73 10.37 2.88
C LEU A 35 -0.14 10.54 4.28
N CYS A 36 -0.79 9.98 5.30
CA CYS A 36 -0.33 10.05 6.67
C CYS A 36 0.87 9.11 6.94
N PRO A 37 2.06 9.62 7.30
CA PRO A 37 3.22 8.78 7.59
C PRO A 37 2.99 7.79 8.73
N LEU A 38 2.16 8.17 9.73
CA LEU A 38 1.79 7.29 10.83
C LEU A 38 0.91 6.12 10.36
N GLY A 39 0.01 6.38 9.41
CA GLY A 39 -0.83 5.34 8.78
C GLY A 39 0.02 4.33 8.01
N ILE A 40 0.98 4.82 7.22
CA ILE A 40 1.93 4.00 6.47
C ILE A 40 2.81 3.18 7.42
N LYS A 41 3.40 3.80 8.44
CA LYS A 41 4.20 3.12 9.46
C LYS A 41 3.42 2.00 10.15
N ALA A 42 2.16 2.25 10.50
CA ALA A 42 1.29 1.24 11.11
C ALA A 42 1.00 0.08 10.16
N ALA A 43 0.78 0.34 8.86
CA ALA A 43 0.55 -0.68 7.85
C ALA A 43 1.79 -1.56 7.62
N ILE A 44 2.97 -0.95 7.50
CA ILE A 44 4.26 -1.65 7.37
C ILE A 44 4.49 -2.55 8.57
N ARG A 45 4.32 -2.03 9.79
CA ARG A 45 4.46 -2.82 11.02
C ARG A 45 3.52 -4.02 11.08
N ARG A 46 2.31 -3.89 10.54
CA ARG A 46 1.31 -4.96 10.45
C ARG A 46 1.56 -5.93 9.28
N LYS A 47 2.65 -5.74 8.51
CA LYS A 47 2.95 -6.45 7.26
C LYS A 47 1.80 -6.37 6.26
N GLN A 48 1.17 -5.20 6.18
CA GLN A 48 -0.03 -4.93 5.37
C GLN A 48 0.27 -4.08 4.13
N MET A 49 1.53 -4.09 3.69
CA MET A 49 2.01 -3.25 2.60
C MET A 49 3.07 -3.96 1.78
N ILE A 50 2.93 -3.88 0.46
CA ILE A 50 3.86 -4.38 -0.55
C ILE A 50 4.35 -3.18 -1.34
N VAL A 51 5.62 -3.18 -1.70
CA VAL A 51 6.21 -2.20 -2.61
C VAL A 51 6.81 -2.92 -3.81
N ALA A 52 6.74 -2.25 -4.96
CA ALA A 52 7.48 -2.60 -6.16
C ALA A 52 8.61 -1.59 -6.32
N THR A 53 9.84 -2.07 -6.49
CA THR A 53 11.03 -1.23 -6.68
C THR A 53 11.73 -1.55 -8.00
N VAL A 54 12.28 -0.50 -8.62
CA VAL A 54 13.18 -0.58 -9.78
C VAL A 54 14.39 0.28 -9.43
N GLU A 55 15.59 -0.30 -9.48
CA GLU A 55 16.84 0.40 -9.15
C GLU A 55 16.83 1.09 -7.76
N GLY A 56 16.13 0.47 -6.79
CA GLY A 56 16.00 1.00 -5.44
C GLY A 56 14.91 2.06 -5.26
N GLN A 57 14.27 2.53 -6.33
CA GLN A 57 13.17 3.49 -6.29
C GLN A 57 11.81 2.78 -6.18
N VAL A 58 10.92 3.25 -5.31
CA VAL A 58 9.52 2.79 -5.27
C VAL A 58 8.76 3.27 -6.51
N VAL A 59 8.34 2.33 -7.35
CA VAL A 59 7.54 2.57 -8.58
C VAL A 59 6.08 2.14 -8.42
N GLY A 60 5.76 1.52 -7.30
CA GLY A 60 4.42 1.08 -6.95
C GLY A 60 4.31 0.73 -5.47
N ALA A 61 3.17 1.04 -4.87
CA ALA A 61 2.88 0.72 -3.47
C ALA A 61 1.46 0.20 -3.33
N PHE A 62 1.31 -0.89 -2.58
CA PHE A 62 0.04 -1.58 -2.39
C PHE A 62 -0.21 -1.81 -0.90
N ARG A 63 -1.33 -1.32 -0.39
CA ARG A 63 -1.79 -1.57 0.98
C ARG A 63 -2.97 -2.53 0.97
N PHE A 64 -2.94 -3.50 1.89
CA PHE A 64 -4.01 -4.47 2.04
C PHE A 64 -4.47 -4.60 3.49
N TYR A 65 -5.74 -4.96 3.65
CA TYR A 65 -6.34 -5.15 4.96
C TYR A 65 -6.73 -6.61 5.13
N ARG A 66 -6.33 -7.20 6.27
CA ARG A 66 -6.80 -8.54 6.64
C ARG A 66 -8.26 -8.42 7.07
N LYS A 67 -9.15 -9.23 6.48
CA LYS A 67 -10.56 -9.26 6.89
C LYS A 67 -10.63 -9.76 8.34
N LYS A 68 -11.28 -9.02 9.24
CA LYS A 68 -11.58 -9.53 10.59
C LYS A 68 -12.58 -10.68 10.43
N HIS A 69 -12.20 -11.90 10.82
CA HIS A 69 -13.06 -13.07 10.75
C HIS A 69 -14.36 -12.83 11.53
N LYS A 70 -15.51 -12.93 10.86
CA LYS A 70 -16.64 -13.68 11.39
C LYS A 70 -16.72 -14.94 10.53
N THR A 71 -16.59 -16.10 11.17
CA THR A 71 -16.80 -17.45 10.60
C THR A 71 -15.58 -18.13 9.96
N LYS A 72 -15.53 -19.43 10.28
CA LYS A 72 -14.45 -20.42 10.21
C LYS A 72 -14.53 -21.16 8.88
N TYR A 73 -13.95 -20.62 7.80
CA TYR A 73 -13.67 -21.39 6.59
C TYR A 73 -12.31 -20.99 6.00
N LEU A 74 -11.50 -22.03 5.83
CA LEU A 74 -10.12 -22.04 5.36
C LEU A 74 -10.08 -21.73 3.86
N TYR A 75 -10.13 -20.46 3.47
CA TYR A 75 -9.72 -20.02 2.14
C TYR A 75 -9.08 -18.64 2.25
N THR A 76 -7.99 -18.46 1.54
CA THR A 76 -7.14 -17.26 1.37
C THR A 76 -7.97 -15.97 1.35
N ASN A 77 -8.09 -15.29 2.50
CA ASN A 77 -9.06 -14.21 2.73
C ASN A 77 -8.38 -12.84 2.83
N LEU A 78 -7.94 -12.30 1.69
CA LEU A 78 -7.64 -10.88 1.50
C LEU A 78 -8.80 -10.24 0.74
N ARG A 79 -9.64 -9.44 1.43
CA ARG A 79 -10.71 -8.65 0.79
C ARG A 79 -10.65 -7.20 1.31
N LEU A 80 -9.73 -6.44 0.73
CA LEU A 80 -9.86 -5.05 0.28
C LEU A 80 -8.52 -4.70 -0.36
N VAL A 81 -8.48 -4.72 -1.70
CA VAL A 81 -7.32 -4.33 -2.50
C VAL A 81 -7.62 -2.91 -2.98
N LYS A 82 -7.14 -1.88 -2.28
CA LYS A 82 -7.12 -0.54 -2.87
C LYS A 82 -5.89 -0.49 -3.77
N PHE A 83 -6.12 -0.77 -5.05
CA PHE A 83 -5.12 -0.66 -6.12
C PHE A 83 -4.67 0.79 -6.23
N ILE A 84 -3.36 1.05 -6.20
CA ILE A 84 -2.80 2.34 -6.59
C ILE A 84 -1.58 2.07 -7.47
N ALA A 85 -1.68 2.61 -8.67
CA ALA A 85 -0.76 2.75 -9.80
C ALA A 85 0.58 1.98 -9.79
N VAL A 86 0.89 1.37 -10.95
CA VAL A 86 2.27 1.10 -11.36
C VAL A 86 2.66 2.27 -12.24
N LYS A 87 3.78 2.94 -11.95
CA LYS A 87 4.34 3.95 -12.87
C LYS A 87 4.72 3.20 -14.15
N GLY A 88 3.97 3.41 -15.23
CA GLY A 88 4.28 2.85 -16.55
C GLY A 88 5.56 3.50 -17.06
N TYR A 89 6.55 2.69 -17.41
CA TYR A 89 7.69 3.10 -18.20
C TYR A 89 7.35 2.96 -19.69
#